data_AF-A0A9E0PB22-F1
#
_entry.id   AF-A0A9E0PB22-F1
#
_cell.length_a   1.000
_cell.length_b   1.000
_cell.length_c   1.000
_cell.angle_alpha   90.00
_cell.angle_beta   90.00
_cell.angle_gamma   90.00
#
_symmetry.space_group_name_H-M   'P 1'
#
loop_
_entity.id
_entity.type
_entity.pdbx_description
1 polymer ?
#
loop_
_entity_poly.entity_id
_entity_poly.type
_entity_poly.pdbx_seq_one_letter_code
_entity_poly.pdbx_strand_id
1 'polypeptide(L)'
;LMGLAFILLLTGQMTFSVLVVLFFGIGVLCAYQILLIYKATTYASGHMISLTSACANMIIMIFGYFFHTVIGKLMEYFWDGEVVAGTPVYQPDDFIASLSVIPLCLMIAACFLFYIMLRHRKKARYELKMAEA
;
A
#
# COMPACT_ATOMS: atom_id res chain seq x y z
N LEU A 1 1.55 11.01 -0.16
CA LEU A 1 2.61 11.01 0.86
C LEU A 1 3.33 9.67 0.95
N MET A 2 2.65 8.57 1.31
CA MET A 2 3.30 7.24 1.43
C MET A 2 4.01 6.79 0.14
N GLY A 3 3.40 6.97 -1.04
CA GLY A 3 4.06 6.67 -2.32
C GLY A 3 5.32 7.50 -2.59
N LEU A 4 5.36 8.76 -2.16
CA LEU A 4 6.56 9.61 -2.30
C LEU A 4 7.69 9.12 -1.38
N ALA A 5 7.35 8.66 -0.17
CA ALA A 5 8.35 8.08 0.74
C ALA A 5 8.97 6.81 0.16
N PHE A 6 8.17 5.93 -0.47
CA PHE A 6 8.70 4.76 -1.17
C PHE A 6 9.52 5.13 -2.41
N ILE A 7 9.11 6.13 -3.19
CA ILE A 7 9.92 6.62 -4.33
C ILE A 7 11.28 7.16 -3.86
N LEU A 8 11.32 7.89 -2.74
CA LEU A 8 12.57 8.37 -2.13
C LEU A 8 13.45 7.20 -1.68
N LEU A 9 12.87 6.16 -1.10
CA LEU A 9 13.59 4.94 -0.72
C LEU A 9 14.24 4.27 -1.94
N LEU A 10 13.57 4.25 -3.09
CA LEU A 10 14.09 3.65 -4.33
C LEU A 10 15.26 4.41 -4.95
N THR A 11 15.59 5.62 -4.49
CA THR A 11 16.78 6.34 -4.98
C THR A 11 18.09 5.66 -4.57
N GLY A 12 18.09 4.81 -3.55
CA GLY A 12 19.27 4.05 -3.11
C GLY A 12 20.40 4.87 -2.48
N GLN A 13 20.29 6.21 -2.46
CA GLN A 13 21.35 7.12 -1.99
C GLN A 13 21.17 7.55 -0.52
N MET A 14 20.27 6.92 0.25
CA MET A 14 19.91 7.40 1.58
C MET A 14 20.82 6.86 2.68
N THR A 15 21.21 7.73 3.61
CA THR A 15 21.95 7.33 4.81
C THR A 15 21.03 6.59 5.79
N PHE A 16 21.63 5.78 6.66
CA PHE A 16 20.91 4.99 7.67
C PHE A 16 19.94 5.83 8.51
N SER A 17 20.36 7.01 8.97
CA SER A 17 19.51 7.90 9.77
C SER A 17 18.26 8.35 9.03
N VAL A 18 18.38 8.62 7.73
CA VAL A 18 17.24 9.04 6.90
C VAL A 18 16.28 7.87 6.70
N LEU A 19 16.79 6.64 6.49
CA LEU A 19 15.95 5.44 6.40
C LEU A 19 15.14 5.18 7.67
N VAL A 20 15.73 5.37 8.85
CA VAL A 20 15.02 5.21 10.14
C VAL A 20 13.86 6.20 10.25
N VAL A 21 14.12 7.49 9.97
CA VAL A 21 13.07 8.53 10.01
C VAL A 21 11.99 8.25 8.97
N LEU A 22 12.38 7.82 7.78
CA LEU A 22 11.45 7.49 6.70
C LEU A 22 10.55 6.31 7.07
N PHE A 23 11.10 5.20 7.58
CA PHE A 23 10.32 4.05 8.00
C PHE A 23 9.41 4.35 9.20
N PHE A 24 9.87 5.17 10.14
CA PHE A 24 9.01 5.66 11.22
C PHE A 24 7.82 6.45 10.65
N GLY A 25 8.07 7.36 9.71
CA GLY A 25 7.03 8.12 9.03
C GLY A 25 6.05 7.23 8.26
N ILE A 26 6.55 6.22 7.53
CA ILE A 26 5.70 5.23 6.85
C ILE A 26 4.84 4.48 7.87
N GLY A 27 5.39 4.07 9.01
CA GLY A 27 4.65 3.43 10.10
C GLY A 27 3.47 4.27 10.60
N VAL A 28 3.68 5.57 10.80
CA VAL A 28 2.60 6.50 11.18
C VAL A 28 1.52 6.59 10.08
N LEU A 29 1.93 6.63 8.81
CA LEU A 29 0.99 6.67 7.69
C LEU A 29 0.16 5.39 7.57
N CYS A 30 0.70 4.24 7.96
CA CYS A 30 -0.01 2.95 7.98
C CYS A 30 -1.18 2.90 8.98
N ALA A 31 -1.28 3.84 9.93
CA ALA A 31 -2.40 3.94 10.87
C ALA A 31 -3.77 4.13 10.18
N TYR A 32 -3.81 4.43 8.87
CA TYR A 32 -5.04 4.50 8.09
C TYR A 32 -5.90 3.22 8.18
N GLN A 33 -5.28 2.07 8.45
CA GLN A 33 -5.98 0.78 8.60
C GLN A 33 -7.05 0.84 9.71
N ILE A 34 -6.82 1.60 10.79
CA ILE A 34 -7.77 1.80 11.89
C ILE A 34 -9.04 2.50 11.39
N LEU A 35 -8.88 3.57 10.59
CA LEU A 35 -10.02 4.30 10.01
C LEU A 35 -10.82 3.41 9.05
N LEU A 36 -10.13 2.54 8.31
CA LEU A 36 -10.73 1.61 7.36
C LEU A 36 -11.59 0.56 8.09
N ILE A 37 -11.05 -0.03 9.16
CA ILE A 37 -11.78 -0.98 10.02
C ILE A 37 -12.97 -0.28 10.68
N TYR A 38 -12.78 0.91 11.24
CA TYR A 38 -13.87 1.69 11.82
C TYR A 38 -15.00 1.92 10.81
N LYS A 39 -14.66 2.40 9.60
CA LYS A 39 -15.65 2.58 8.53
C LYS A 39 -16.35 1.28 8.17
N ALA A 40 -15.64 0.16 8.06
CA ALA A 40 -16.26 -1.14 7.81
C ALA A 40 -17.27 -1.53 8.91
N THR A 41 -16.94 -1.29 10.18
CA THR A 41 -17.84 -1.58 11.30
C THR A 41 -19.10 -0.71 11.34
N THR A 42 -19.08 0.51 10.77
CA THR A 42 -20.29 1.35 10.69
C THR A 42 -21.38 0.79 9.78
N TYR A 43 -21.03 -0.16 8.90
CA TYR A 43 -22.00 -0.87 8.05
C TYR A 43 -22.53 -2.16 8.67
N ALA A 44 -22.00 -2.57 9.83
CA ALA A 44 -22.40 -3.79 10.52
C ALA A 44 -23.48 -3.52 11.57
N SER A 45 -24.32 -4.52 11.86
CA SER A 45 -25.23 -4.47 13.01
C SER A 45 -24.43 -4.50 14.31
N GLY A 46 -24.98 -3.92 15.38
CA GLY A 46 -24.30 -3.77 16.67
C GLY A 46 -23.73 -5.07 17.25
N HIS A 47 -24.39 -6.20 17.01
CA HIS A 47 -23.94 -7.52 17.49
C HIS A 47 -22.81 -8.15 16.64
N MET A 48 -22.48 -7.59 15.47
CA MET A 48 -21.43 -8.11 14.57
C MET A 48 -20.20 -7.23 14.49
N ILE A 49 -20.14 -6.10 15.21
CA ILE A 49 -19.04 -5.12 15.11
C ILE A 49 -17.66 -5.78 15.31
N SER A 50 -17.52 -6.62 16.34
CA SER A 50 -16.26 -7.32 16.65
C SER A 50 -15.89 -8.32 15.55
N LEU A 51 -16.86 -9.06 15.02
CA LEU A 51 -16.66 -10.00 13.92
C LEU A 51 -16.25 -9.26 12.63
N THR A 52 -16.93 -8.17 12.29
CA THR A 52 -16.61 -7.33 11.13
C THR A 52 -15.20 -6.75 11.26
N SER A 53 -14.82 -6.27 12.44
CA SER A 53 -13.46 -5.79 12.70
C SER A 53 -12.41 -6.88 12.52
N ALA A 54 -12.66 -8.08 13.05
CA ALA A 54 -11.75 -9.22 12.91
C ALA A 54 -11.60 -9.63 11.43
N CYS A 55 -12.71 -9.74 10.70
CA CYS A 55 -12.70 -10.03 9.27
C CYS A 55 -11.95 -8.95 8.46
N ALA A 56 -12.19 -7.67 8.73
CA ALA A 56 -11.49 -6.57 8.07
C ALA A 56 -9.97 -6.65 8.33
N ASN A 57 -9.55 -6.93 9.56
CA ASN A 57 -8.14 -7.11 9.89
C ASN A 57 -7.52 -8.32 9.16
N MET A 58 -8.22 -9.45 9.08
CA MET A 58 -7.74 -10.62 8.33
C MET A 58 -7.55 -10.30 6.83
N ILE A 59 -8.51 -9.59 6.22
CA ILE A 59 -8.41 -9.16 4.81
C ILE A 59 -7.18 -8.26 4.60
N ILE A 60 -6.95 -7.29 5.49
CA ILE A 60 -5.79 -6.40 5.42
C ILE A 60 -4.48 -7.20 5.46
N MET A 61 -4.39 -8.21 6.34
CA MET A 61 -3.19 -9.05 6.46
C MET A 61 -2.96 -9.97 5.25
N ILE A 62 -4.02 -10.43 4.58
CA ILE A 62 -3.90 -11.23 3.34
C ILE A 62 -3.19 -10.43 2.25
N PHE A 63 -3.48 -9.14 2.11
CA PHE A 63 -2.75 -8.29 1.18
C PHE A 63 -1.27 -8.14 1.54
N GLY A 64 -0.94 -8.12 2.83
CA GLY A 64 0.45 -8.16 3.30
C GLY A 64 1.18 -9.41 2.80
N TYR A 65 0.57 -10.59 2.96
CA TYR A 65 1.13 -11.84 2.43
C TYR A 65 1.34 -11.79 0.91
N PHE A 66 0.35 -11.30 0.16
CA PHE A 66 0.47 -11.13 -1.29
C PHE A 66 1.68 -10.28 -1.68
N PHE A 67 1.86 -9.11 -1.06
CA PHE A 67 3.01 -8.25 -1.36
C PHE A 67 4.34 -8.90 -0.96
N HIS A 68 4.42 -9.54 0.20
CA HIS A 68 5.63 -10.24 0.63
C HIS A 68 6.02 -11.37 -0.33
N THR A 69 5.06 -12.18 -0.79
CA THR A 69 5.31 -13.24 -1.76
C THR A 69 5.76 -12.68 -3.11
N VAL A 70 5.11 -11.62 -3.60
CA VAL A 70 5.48 -11.01 -4.89
C VAL A 70 6.88 -10.41 -4.81
N ILE A 71 7.19 -9.66 -3.75
CA ILE A 71 8.52 -9.07 -3.55
C ILE A 71 9.59 -10.17 -3.45
N GLY A 72 9.33 -11.25 -2.71
CA GLY A 72 10.25 -12.37 -2.59
C GLY A 72 10.52 -13.06 -3.94
N LYS A 73 9.49 -13.29 -4.75
CA LYS A 73 9.66 -13.85 -6.10
C LYS A 73 10.39 -12.90 -7.05
N LEU A 74 10.17 -11.59 -6.93
CA LEU A 74 10.90 -10.60 -7.72
C LEU A 74 12.37 -10.56 -7.30
N MET A 75 12.67 -10.66 -5.99
CA MET A 75 14.04 -10.77 -5.50
C MET A 75 14.74 -11.98 -6.11
N GLU A 76 14.12 -13.16 -6.09
CA GLU A 76 14.67 -14.36 -6.72
C GLU A 76 14.80 -14.23 -8.25
N TYR A 77 13.91 -13.49 -8.89
CA TYR A 77 13.92 -13.31 -10.35
C TYR A 77 15.02 -12.36 -10.83
N PHE A 78 15.27 -11.28 -10.11
CA PHE A 78 16.31 -10.31 -10.44
C PHE A 78 17.70 -10.74 -9.97
N TRP A 79 17.76 -11.64 -8.99
CA TRP A 79 19.01 -12.17 -8.46
C TRP A 79 19.83 -12.88 -9.53
N ASP A 80 21.14 -12.62 -9.50
CA ASP A 80 22.15 -13.17 -10.41
C ASP A 80 22.60 -14.59 -10.03
N GLY A 81 22.09 -15.14 -8.93
CA GLY A 81 22.43 -16.47 -8.42
C GLY A 81 23.73 -16.50 -7.63
N GLU A 82 24.29 -15.33 -7.24
CA GLU A 82 25.51 -15.26 -6.44
C GLU A 82 25.26 -15.80 -5.02
N VAL A 83 25.90 -16.93 -4.69
CA VAL A 83 25.81 -17.57 -3.37
C VAL A 83 27.19 -17.55 -2.72
N VAL A 84 27.32 -16.86 -1.58
CA VAL A 84 28.55 -16.84 -0.78
C VAL A 84 28.31 -17.65 0.49
N ALA A 85 29.15 -18.66 0.73
CA ALA A 85 29.06 -19.56 1.88
C ALA A 85 27.66 -20.20 2.08
N GLY A 86 26.97 -20.53 0.98
CA GLY A 86 25.63 -21.13 1.02
C GLY A 86 24.49 -20.14 1.26
N THR A 87 24.78 -18.84 1.34
CA THR A 87 23.77 -17.77 1.52
C THR A 87 23.63 -16.96 0.24
N PRO A 88 22.40 -16.73 -0.26
CA PRO A 88 22.17 -15.87 -1.42
C PRO A 88 22.59 -14.43 -1.09
N VAL A 89 23.42 -13.85 -1.95
CA VAL A 89 23.86 -12.45 -1.87
C VAL A 89 23.07 -11.66 -2.89
N TYR A 90 22.31 -10.67 -2.42
CA TYR A 90 21.50 -9.80 -3.28
C TYR A 90 22.18 -8.45 -3.44
N GLN A 91 22.20 -7.94 -4.67
CA GLN A 91 22.73 -6.61 -4.96
C GLN A 91 21.70 -5.53 -4.57
N PRO A 92 22.13 -4.29 -4.29
CA PRO A 92 21.21 -3.17 -4.02
C PRO A 92 20.19 -2.93 -5.13
N ASP A 93 20.57 -3.16 -6.38
CA ASP A 93 19.70 -2.99 -7.55
C ASP A 93 18.55 -4.00 -7.55
N ASP A 94 18.78 -5.24 -7.09
CA ASP A 94 17.75 -6.27 -6.97
C ASP A 94 16.67 -5.83 -5.97
N PHE A 95 17.09 -5.22 -4.85
CA PHE A 95 16.19 -4.70 -3.83
C PHE A 95 15.35 -3.54 -4.37
N ILE A 96 15.97 -2.60 -5.09
CA ILE A 96 15.26 -1.46 -5.69
C ILE A 96 14.23 -1.96 -6.71
N ALA A 97 14.63 -2.87 -7.61
CA ALA A 97 13.75 -3.45 -8.61
C ALA A 97 12.56 -4.17 -7.97
N SER A 98 12.81 -4.98 -6.93
CA SER A 98 11.77 -5.77 -6.26
C SER A 98 10.82 -4.91 -5.43
N LEU A 99 11.33 -3.90 -4.72
CA LEU A 99 10.51 -2.99 -3.90
C LEU A 99 9.72 -1.99 -4.75
N SER A 100 10.07 -1.80 -6.03
CA SER A 100 9.35 -0.91 -6.95
C SER A 100 7.88 -1.27 -7.16
N VAL A 101 7.51 -2.52 -6.89
CA VAL A 101 6.11 -2.98 -6.92
C VAL A 101 5.21 -2.19 -5.95
N ILE A 102 5.76 -1.75 -4.81
CA ILE A 102 5.00 -1.04 -3.77
C ILE A 102 4.50 0.32 -4.29
N PRO A 103 5.36 1.25 -4.76
CA PRO A 103 4.88 2.53 -5.30
C PRO A 103 4.04 2.35 -6.56
N LEU A 104 4.30 1.36 -7.42
CA LEU A 104 3.46 1.07 -8.58
C LEU A 104 2.02 0.73 -8.17
N CYS A 105 1.84 -0.18 -7.20
CA CYS A 105 0.50 -0.51 -6.69
C CYS A 105 -0.17 0.68 -6.01
N LEU A 106 0.58 1.52 -5.29
CA LEU A 106 0.06 2.77 -4.71
C LEU A 106 -0.41 3.76 -5.78
N MET A 107 0.31 3.87 -6.90
CA MET A 107 -0.12 4.70 -8.04
C MET A 107 -1.40 4.17 -8.67
N ILE A 108 -1.51 2.86 -8.89
CA ILE A 108 -2.73 2.23 -9.41
C ILE A 108 -3.92 2.50 -8.48
N ALA A 109 -3.73 2.32 -7.17
CA ALA A 109 -4.75 2.61 -6.17
C ALA A 109 -5.18 4.09 -6.17
N ALA A 110 -4.21 5.01 -6.26
CA ALA A 110 -4.48 6.45 -6.35
C ALA A 110 -5.28 6.82 -7.61
N CYS A 111 -4.91 6.26 -8.78
CA CYS A 111 -5.64 6.44 -10.03
C CYS A 111 -7.07 5.92 -9.95
N PHE A 112 -7.27 4.74 -9.35
CA PHE A 112 -8.60 4.15 -9.18
C PHE A 112 -9.49 4.98 -8.25
N LEU A 113 -8.95 5.44 -7.11
CA LEU A 113 -9.65 6.35 -6.21
C LEU A 113 -9.99 7.69 -6.88
N PHE A 114 -9.05 8.25 -7.64
CA PHE A 114 -9.28 9.47 -8.39
C PHE A 114 -10.40 9.30 -9.42
N TYR A 115 -10.42 8.18 -10.14
CA TYR A 115 -11.49 7.83 -11.08
C TYR A 115 -12.87 7.75 -10.40
N ILE A 116 -12.96 7.07 -9.26
CA ILE A 116 -14.20 7.00 -8.46
C ILE A 116 -14.65 8.39 -8.02
N MET A 117 -13.72 9.21 -7.53
CA MET A 117 -14.00 10.57 -7.08
C MET A 117 -14.57 11.43 -8.21
N LEU A 118 -14.01 11.34 -9.42
CA LEU A 118 -14.51 12.05 -10.59
C LEU A 118 -15.93 11.61 -10.97
N ARG A 119 -16.21 10.31 -10.92
CA ARG A 119 -17.56 9.76 -11.18
C ARG A 119 -18.58 10.28 -10.16
N HIS A 120 -18.24 10.27 -8.88
CA HIS A 120 -19.11 10.83 -7.83
C HIS A 120 -19.37 12.33 -8.02
N ARG A 121 -18.33 13.13 -8.31
CA ARG A 121 -18.48 14.58 -8.57
C ARG A 121 -19.33 14.88 -9.81
N LYS A 122 -19.28 14.04 -10.85
CA LYS A 122 -20.14 14.20 -12.03
C LYS A 122 -21.60 13.89 -11.71
N LYS A 123 -21.86 12.80 -10.97
CA LYS A 123 -23.22 12.44 -10.55
C LYS A 123 -23.86 13.52 -9.68
N ALA A 124 -23.16 14.00 -8.65
CA ALA A 124 -23.68 15.06 -7.77
C ALA A 124 -24.01 16.36 -8.53
N ARG A 125 -23.17 16.74 -9.51
CA ARG A 125 -23.44 17.92 -10.36
C ARG A 125 -24.64 17.72 -11.29
N TYR A 126 -24.89 16.50 -11.73
CA TYR A 126 -26.06 16.18 -12.56
C TYR A 126 -27.35 16.27 -11.73
N GLU A 127 -27.35 15.74 -10.50
CA GLU A 127 -28.49 15.80 -9.59
C GLU A 127 -28.83 17.25 -9.19
N LEU A 128 -27.84 18.11 -8.94
CA LEU A 128 -28.06 19.53 -8.67
C LEU A 128 -28.73 20.25 -9.85
N LYS A 129 -28.26 20.02 -11.08
CA LYS A 129 -28.85 20.62 -12.28
C LYS A 129 -30.30 20.19 -12.54
N MET A 130 -30.67 18.97 -12.12
CA MET A 130 -32.04 18.48 -12.22
C MET A 130 -32.95 19.00 -11.10
N ALA A 131 -32.39 19.40 -9.97
CA ALA A 131 -33.14 20.04 -8.89
C ALA A 131 -33.38 21.55 -9.14
N GLU A 132 -32.55 22.18 -9.98
CA GLU A 132 -32.66 23.59 -10.39
C GLU A 132 -33.50 23.80 -11.66
N ALA A 133 -33.87 22.73 -12.39
CA ALA A 133 -34.65 22.74 -13.63
C ALA A 133 -36.12 22.37 -13.38
#